data_AF-A0A4R9VCU0-F1
#
_entry.id   AF-A0A4R9VCU0-F1
#
_cell.length_a   1.000
_cell.length_b   1.000
_cell.length_c   1.000
_cell.angle_alpha   90.00
_cell.angle_beta   90.00
_cell.angle_gamma   90.00
#
_symmetry.space_group_name_H-M   'P 1'
#
loop_
_entity.id
_entity.type
_entity.pdbx_description
1 polymer ?
#
loop_
_entity_poly.entity_id
_entity_poly.type
_entity_poly.pdbx_seq_one_letter_code
_entity_poly.pdbx_strand_id
1 'polypeptide(L)' 'MAKETLIRTPVHKVNAARYDSDCQDALAAHLDDLLDQAETAGWERSRAASALMYLRIPT' A
#
# COMPACT_ATOMS: atom_id res chain seq x y z
N MET A 1 13.78 -11.69 15.50
CA MET A 1 12.33 -11.64 15.26
C MET A 1 12.11 -11.58 13.77
N ALA A 2 11.57 -12.63 13.15
CA ALA A 2 11.23 -12.57 11.73
C ALA A 2 10.14 -11.50 11.56
N LYS A 3 10.36 -10.52 10.70
CA LYS A 3 9.35 -9.52 10.37
C LYS A 3 8.29 -10.27 9.57
N GLU A 4 7.18 -10.63 10.22
CA GLU A 4 6.05 -11.25 9.54
C GLU A 4 5.68 -10.37 8.35
N THR A 5 5.68 -10.97 7.17
CA THR A 5 5.43 -10.23 5.94
C THR A 5 3.93 -10.03 5.87
N LEU A 6 3.48 -8.82 6.23
CA LEU A 6 2.07 -8.45 6.24
C LEU A 6 1.47 -8.50 4.82
N ILE A 7 2.28 -8.17 3.81
CA ILE A 7 1.88 -8.18 2.41
C ILE A 7 2.06 -9.60 1.85
N ARG A 8 0.99 -10.15 1.26
CA ARG A 8 1.05 -11.49 0.65
C ARG A 8 2.10 -11.55 -0.46
N THR A 9 2.69 -12.73 -0.65
CA THR A 9 3.61 -12.98 -1.77
C THR A 9 2.86 -12.94 -3.10
N PRO A 10 3.48 -12.45 -4.18
CA PRO A 10 2.84 -12.42 -5.50
C PRO A 10 2.38 -13.82 -5.94
N VAL A 11 1.15 -13.91 -6.42
CA VAL A 11 0.57 -15.15 -6.96
C VAL A 11 0.95 -15.32 -8.43
N HIS A 12 1.18 -14.20 -9.12
CA HIS A 12 1.53 -14.18 -10.54
C HIS A 12 3.02 -13.89 -10.76
N LYS A 13 3.55 -14.36 -11.89
CA LYS A 13 4.91 -13.99 -12.33
C LYS A 13 4.93 -12.52 -12.73
N VAL A 14 6.08 -11.87 -12.57
CA VAL A 14 6.30 -10.43 -12.88
C VAL A 14 5.88 -10.05 -14.31
N ASN A 15 5.98 -10.97 -15.27
CA ASN A 15 5.61 -10.73 -16.67
C ASN A 15 4.13 -11.02 -16.98
N ALA A 16 3.34 -11.47 -16.01
CA ALA A 16 1.94 -11.73 -16.21
C ALA A 16 1.15 -10.42 -16.20
N ALA A 17 0.19 -10.28 -17.11
CA ALA A 17 -0.67 -9.10 -17.20
C ALA A 17 -1.45 -8.78 -15.90
N ARG A 18 -1.60 -9.76 -15.01
CA ARG A 18 -2.28 -9.61 -13.71
C ARG A 18 -1.36 -9.30 -12.54
N TYR A 19 -0.05 -9.23 -12.74
CA TYR A 19 0.92 -9.01 -11.66
C TYR A 19 0.66 -7.68 -10.94
N ASP A 20 0.43 -6.60 -11.70
CA ASP A 20 0.18 -5.29 -11.12
C ASP A 20 -1.13 -5.24 -10.32
N SER A 21 -2.18 -5.88 -10.84
CA SER A 21 -3.47 -5.98 -10.14
C SER A 21 -3.37 -6.82 -8.86
N ASP A 22 -2.58 -7.90 -8.87
CA ASP A 22 -2.33 -8.72 -7.68
C ASP A 22 -1.53 -7.95 -6.62
N CYS A 23 -0.55 -7.15 -7.05
CA CYS A 23 0.21 -6.26 -6.18
C CYS A 23 -0.69 -5.17 -5.57
N GLN A 24 -1.58 -4.56 -6.36
CA GLN A 24 -2.54 -3.57 -5.89
C GLN A 24 -3.48 -4.15 -4.83
N ASP A 25 -4.06 -5.32 -5.08
CA ASP A 25 -4.97 -5.99 -4.16
C ASP A 25 -4.25 -6.37 -2.85
N ALA A 26 -3.02 -6.87 -2.95
CA ALA A 26 -2.18 -7.18 -1.80
C ALA A 26 -1.84 -5.96 -0.92
N LEU A 27 -1.79 -4.76 -1.51
CA LEU A 27 -1.43 -3.51 -0.81
C LEU A 27 -2.65 -2.71 -0.35
N ALA A 28 -3.82 -2.89 -0.98
CA ALA A 28 -4.99 -2.05 -0.79
C ALA A 28 -5.43 -1.97 0.67
N ALA A 29 -5.61 -3.13 1.33
CA ALA A 29 -6.04 -3.18 2.73
C ALA A 29 -5.06 -2.46 3.67
N HIS A 30 -3.75 -2.65 3.48
CA HIS A 30 -2.74 -2.01 4.32
C HIS A 30 -2.66 -0.49 4.12
N LEU A 31 -2.87 -0.01 2.89
CA LEU A 31 -2.92 1.42 2.61
C LEU A 31 -4.17 2.04 3.22
N ASP A 32 -5.30 1.34 3.18
CA ASP A 32 -6.55 1.80 3.78
C ASP A 32 -6.44 1.89 5.31
N ASP A 33 -5.90 0.86 5.97
CA ASP A 33 -5.60 0.87 7.41
C ASP A 33 -4.67 2.03 7.82
N LEU A 34 -3.68 2.35 6.97
CA LEU A 34 -2.74 3.45 7.24
C LEU A 34 -3.43 4.81 7.09
N LEU A 35 -4.32 4.94 6.11
CA LEU A 35 -5.11 6.15 5.90
C LEU A 35 -6.14 6.35 7.02
N ASP A 36 -6.78 5.29 7.51
CA ASP A 36 -7.67 5.31 8.67
C ASP A 36 -6.95 5.81 9.93
N GLN A 37 -5.72 5.35 10.15
CA GLN A 37 -4.88 5.81 11.26
C GLN A 37 -4.52 7.29 11.12
N ALA A 38 -4.19 7.74 9.90
CA ALA A 38 -3.92 9.14 9.64
C ALA A 38 -5.16 10.00 9.91
N GLU A 39 -6.32 9.56 9.45
CA GLU A 39 -7.60 10.23 9.69
C GLU A 39 -7.97 10.29 11.17
N THR A 40 -7.77 9.19 11.90
CA THR A 40 -7.95 9.14 13.36
C THR A 40 -7.00 10.09 14.11
N ALA A 41 -5.80 10.29 13.59
CA ALA A 41 -4.86 11.28 14.11
C ALA A 41 -5.21 12.73 13.72
N GLY A 42 -6.30 12.95 12.97
CA GLY A 42 -6.82 14.27 12.58
C GLY A 42 -6.35 14.76 11.22
N TRP A 43 -5.71 13.92 10.39
CA TRP A 43 -5.31 14.30 9.04
C TRP A 43 -6.45 14.12 8.05
N GLU A 44 -6.55 15.02 7.08
CA GLU A 44 -7.43 14.83 5.92
C GLU A 44 -6.99 13.62 5.10
N ARG A 45 -7.85 12.59 4.99
CA ARG A 45 -7.54 11.32 4.31
C ARG A 45 -6.96 11.52 2.90
N SER A 46 -7.55 12.41 2.11
CA SER A 46 -7.09 12.73 0.75
C SER A 46 -5.69 13.34 0.73
N ARG A 47 -5.35 14.18 1.72
CA ARG A 47 -4.01 14.77 1.86
C ARG A 47 -2.99 13.71 2.29
N ALA A 48 -3.37 12.82 3.20
CA ALA A 48 -2.53 11.69 3.60
C ALA A 48 -2.25 10.75 2.40
N ALA A 49 -3.25 10.45 1.58
CA ALA A 49 -3.09 9.65 0.36
C ALA A 49 -2.15 10.31 -0.65
N SER A 50 -2.30 11.61 -0.91
CA SER A 50 -1.35 12.36 -1.75
C SER A 50 0.06 12.33 -1.18
N ALA A 51 0.23 12.52 0.12
CA ALA A 51 1.53 12.47 0.77
C ALA A 51 2.19 11.09 0.60
N LEU A 52 1.45 10.00 0.76
CA LEU A 52 1.96 8.65 0.50
C LEU A 52 2.44 8.50 -0.94
N MET A 53 1.71 9.03 -1.92
CA MET A 53 2.14 8.99 -3.32
C MET A 53 3.46 9.76 -3.54
N TYR A 54 3.61 10.94 -2.95
CA TYR A 54 4.84 11.73 -3.04
C TYR A 54 6.03 11.07 -2.37
N LEU A 55 5.84 10.46 -1.20
CA LEU A 55 6.93 9.79 -0.45
C LEU A 55 7.48 8.53 -1.14
N ARG A 56 6.76 7.99 -2.13
CA ARG A 56 7.17 6.78 -2.86
C ARG A 56 7.95 7.07 -4.14
N ILE A 57 8.03 8.33 -4.57
CA ILE A 57 8.82 8.72 -5.74
C ILE A 57 10.30 8.67 -5.34
N PRO A 58 11.12 7.77 -5.92
CA PRO A 58 12.56 7.77 -5.65
C PRO A 58 13.18 9.05 -6.22
N THR A 59 13.78 9.87 -5.36
CA THR A 59 14.68 10.97 -5.74
C THR A 59 16.07 10.46 -6.06
#